data_AF-A0A4U9FJF4-F1
#
_entry.id   AF-A0A4U9FJF4-F1
#
_cell.length_a   1.000
_cell.length_b   1.000
_cell.length_c   1.000
_cell.angle_alpha   90.00
_cell.angle_beta   90.00
_cell.angle_gamma   90.00
#
_symmetry.space_group_name_H-M   'P 1'
#
loop_
_entity.id
_entity.type
_entity.pdbx_description
1 polymer ?
#
loop_
_entity_poly.entity_id
_entity_poly.type
_entity_poly.pdbx_seq_one_letter_code
_entity_poly.pdbx_strand_id
1 'polypeptide(L)'
;MGSQIAEHEEINVLVTGFGPFREQYPINPSWEIASSLPSHLPPLRAKDPNSRHAAILLPNVRISVHPEPIRVNYQVVRGLVPSFYDATRPFDVVIHIGMAGPRPFYSIERRGHRDGYKHPDVDGEFVDSEEDRQKDDWPWRGLPEEIETELDLDQVLSLWQGHSSEYDDVRISEDAGHYLCDFIYYSSLSELWKQKRPRKTVFLHVPADASPSSIERGRDLTLNLIRSIVESEIIAKNKPLESKVGDEELKATCGTCNKTSWWGCGSHIPSVMDTIPDADRCACEPKVEVGGVSYPPMAASPN
;
A
#
# COMPACT_ATOMS: atom_id res chain seq x y z
N MET A 1 -28.87 -10.78 24.51
CA MET A 1 -27.41 -10.72 24.69
C MET A 1 -26.81 -10.55 23.32
N GLY A 2 -26.41 -9.33 22.97
CA GLY A 2 -25.91 -9.01 21.65
C GLY A 2 -24.56 -9.68 21.44
N SER A 3 -24.48 -10.51 20.40
CA SER A 3 -23.21 -10.94 19.84
C SER A 3 -22.45 -9.68 19.43
N GLN A 4 -21.35 -9.39 20.13
CA GLN A 4 -20.32 -8.51 19.60
C GLN A 4 -19.76 -9.20 18.35
N ILE A 5 -20.35 -8.86 17.20
CA ILE A 5 -19.71 -9.06 15.91
C ILE A 5 -18.41 -8.27 16.04
N ALA A 6 -17.27 -8.96 15.97
CA ALA A 6 -15.98 -8.28 15.92
C ALA A 6 -16.09 -7.21 14.83
N GLU A 7 -15.97 -5.94 15.20
CA GLU A 7 -15.91 -4.84 14.24
C GLU A 7 -14.76 -5.17 13.30
N HIS A 8 -15.08 -5.50 12.04
CA HIS A 8 -14.06 -5.62 11.03
C HIS A 8 -13.40 -4.23 10.94
N GLU A 9 -12.12 -4.16 11.32
CA GLU A 9 -11.29 -2.95 11.28
C GLU A 9 -11.40 -2.33 9.87
N GLU A 10 -12.10 -1.21 9.74
CA GLU A 10 -12.26 -0.48 8.47
C GLU A 10 -10.95 0.24 8.16
N ILE A 11 -10.40 0.01 6.96
CA ILE A 11 -9.18 0.70 6.50
C ILE A 11 -9.58 2.00 5.81
N ASN A 12 -8.98 3.10 6.23
CA ASN A 12 -9.23 4.44 5.74
C ASN A 12 -8.08 4.90 4.83
N VAL A 13 -8.38 5.10 3.56
CA VAL A 13 -7.42 5.56 2.55
C VAL A 13 -7.74 7.00 2.15
N LEU A 14 -6.78 7.91 2.29
CA LEU A 14 -6.86 9.25 1.70
C LEU A 14 -6.29 9.23 0.29
N VAL A 15 -6.99 9.84 -0.65
CA VAL A 15 -6.50 10.06 -2.02
C VAL A 15 -6.53 11.54 -2.36
N THR A 16 -5.43 12.04 -2.95
CA THR A 16 -5.34 13.43 -3.41
C THR A 16 -4.98 13.48 -4.89
N GLY A 17 -5.35 14.56 -5.57
CA GLY A 17 -4.86 14.89 -6.92
C GLY A 17 -4.52 16.37 -6.99
N PHE A 18 -3.70 16.76 -7.98
CA PHE A 18 -3.32 18.15 -8.21
C PHE A 18 -4.26 18.85 -9.18
N GLY A 19 -4.43 20.16 -9.00
CA GLY A 19 -5.08 21.02 -9.97
C GLY A 19 -4.20 21.30 -11.20
N PRO A 20 -4.75 21.96 -12.24
CA PRO A 20 -3.98 22.42 -13.40
C PRO A 20 -2.82 23.35 -13.00
N PHE A 21 -1.70 23.27 -13.72
CA PHE A 21 -0.50 24.07 -13.40
C PHE A 21 0.29 24.59 -14.61
N ARG A 22 -0.12 24.23 -15.84
CA ARG A 22 0.43 24.77 -17.08
C ARG A 22 -0.70 24.98 -18.06
N GLU A 23 -0.62 26.02 -18.88
CA GLU A 23 -1.61 26.29 -19.93
C GLU A 23 -1.79 25.12 -20.90
N GLN A 24 -0.72 24.36 -21.15
CA GLN A 24 -0.72 23.16 -22.01
C GLN A 24 -1.51 21.98 -21.39
N TYR A 25 -1.77 22.02 -20.09
CA TYR A 25 -2.49 21.00 -19.34
C TYR A 25 -3.66 21.67 -18.58
N PRO A 26 -4.71 22.12 -19.31
CA PRO A 26 -5.84 22.82 -18.72
C PRO A 26 -6.67 21.90 -17.80
N ILE A 27 -6.52 20.58 -17.95
CA ILE A 27 -7.07 19.55 -17.09
C ILE A 27 -5.88 18.76 -16.54
N ASN A 28 -5.87 18.53 -15.23
CA ASN A 28 -4.87 17.68 -14.60
C ASN A 28 -5.49 16.28 -14.34
N PRO A 29 -5.04 15.23 -15.03
CA PRO A 29 -5.65 13.91 -14.93
C PRO A 29 -5.56 13.33 -13.51
N SER A 30 -4.60 13.76 -12.69
CA SER A 30 -4.49 13.29 -11.30
C SER A 30 -5.73 13.63 -10.46
N TRP A 31 -6.29 14.83 -10.62
CA TRP A 31 -7.52 15.23 -9.93
C TRP A 31 -8.76 14.56 -10.50
N GLU A 32 -8.87 14.47 -11.83
CA GLU A 32 -10.00 13.79 -12.48
C GLU A 32 -10.07 12.30 -12.07
N ILE A 33 -8.92 11.64 -11.99
CA ILE A 33 -8.83 10.26 -11.48
C ILE A 33 -9.26 10.23 -10.01
N ALA A 34 -8.65 11.04 -9.14
CA ALA A 34 -8.95 11.04 -7.70
C ALA A 34 -10.44 11.31 -7.42
N SER A 35 -11.01 12.36 -8.02
CA SER A 35 -12.40 12.79 -7.82
C SER A 35 -13.43 11.79 -8.38
N SER A 36 -13.05 10.93 -9.32
CA SER A 36 -13.92 9.88 -9.87
C SER A 36 -13.96 8.59 -9.02
N LEU A 37 -13.15 8.50 -7.97
CA LEU A 37 -13.14 7.32 -7.10
C LEU A 37 -14.44 7.19 -6.28
N PRO A 38 -14.96 5.96 -6.11
CA PRO A 38 -16.05 5.69 -5.19
C PRO A 38 -15.61 5.91 -3.73
N SER A 39 -16.56 6.11 -2.83
CA SER A 39 -16.28 6.28 -1.39
C SER A 39 -15.83 4.99 -0.68
N HIS A 40 -15.98 3.84 -1.32
CA HIS A 40 -15.57 2.53 -0.81
C HIS A 40 -14.98 1.70 -1.94
N LEU A 41 -13.98 0.88 -1.61
CA LEU A 41 -13.38 -0.05 -2.56
C LEU A 41 -14.41 -1.10 -2.99
N PRO A 42 -14.72 -1.23 -4.29
CA PRO A 42 -15.64 -2.24 -4.75
C PRO A 42 -15.06 -3.66 -4.55
N PRO A 43 -15.89 -4.65 -4.14
CA PRO A 43 -15.45 -6.02 -4.05
C PRO A 43 -15.04 -6.54 -5.43
N LEU A 44 -14.10 -7.49 -5.48
CA LEU A 44 -13.77 -8.19 -6.71
C LEU A 44 -15.02 -8.93 -7.21
N ARG A 45 -15.34 -8.76 -8.50
CA ARG A 45 -16.44 -9.49 -9.12
C ARG A 45 -16.03 -10.97 -9.19
N ALA A 46 -16.80 -11.86 -8.56
CA ALA A 46 -16.58 -13.31 -8.57
C ALA A 46 -16.53 -13.99 -9.96
N LYS A 47 -16.70 -13.23 -11.06
CA LYS A 47 -16.63 -13.70 -12.44
C LYS A 47 -15.46 -13.10 -13.24
N ASP A 48 -14.57 -12.35 -12.59
CA ASP A 48 -13.37 -11.84 -13.24
C ASP A 48 -12.31 -12.95 -13.33
N PRO A 49 -11.81 -13.32 -14.53
CA PRO A 49 -10.76 -14.32 -14.70
C PRO A 49 -9.50 -14.04 -13.88
N ASN A 50 -9.23 -12.77 -13.54
CA ASN A 50 -8.08 -12.34 -12.73
C ASN A 50 -8.33 -12.48 -11.21
N SER A 51 -9.56 -12.78 -10.77
CA SER A 51 -9.88 -13.00 -9.34
C SER A 51 -9.23 -14.25 -8.73
N ARG A 52 -8.44 -15.02 -9.48
CA ARG A 52 -7.68 -16.17 -8.96
C ARG A 52 -6.66 -15.78 -7.89
N HIS A 53 -6.28 -14.50 -7.79
CA HIS A 53 -5.37 -14.00 -6.76
C HIS A 53 -6.07 -13.55 -5.46
N ALA A 54 -7.40 -13.47 -5.42
CA ALA A 54 -8.13 -13.05 -4.23
C ALA A 54 -8.28 -14.19 -3.20
N ALA A 55 -7.16 -14.71 -2.71
CA ALA A 55 -7.14 -15.72 -1.65
C ALA A 55 -7.50 -15.11 -0.27
N ILE A 56 -7.53 -13.78 -0.16
CA ILE A 56 -7.69 -13.06 1.10
C ILE A 56 -8.97 -12.21 1.06
N LEU A 57 -9.81 -12.40 2.08
CA LEU A 57 -10.95 -11.52 2.35
C LEU A 57 -10.42 -10.17 2.83
N LEU A 58 -10.54 -9.16 1.97
CA LEU A 58 -10.18 -7.79 2.35
C LEU A 58 -11.21 -7.21 3.33
N PRO A 59 -10.78 -6.42 4.32
CA PRO A 59 -11.71 -5.67 5.18
C PRO A 59 -12.45 -4.60 4.37
N ASN A 60 -13.41 -3.92 5.00
CA ASN A 60 -14.01 -2.74 4.38
C ASN A 60 -12.94 -1.67 4.18
N VAL A 61 -12.86 -1.08 2.99
CA VAL A 61 -11.91 -0.03 2.67
C VAL A 61 -12.68 1.22 2.29
N ARG A 62 -12.60 2.23 3.15
CA ARG A 62 -13.17 3.55 2.91
C ARG A 62 -12.17 4.42 2.19
N ILE A 63 -12.59 4.99 1.06
CA ILE A 63 -11.78 5.91 0.25
C ILE A 63 -12.30 7.32 0.50
N SER A 64 -11.43 8.17 1.03
CA SER A 64 -11.69 9.59 1.24
C SER A 64 -10.87 10.38 0.24
N VAL A 65 -11.53 11.07 -0.68
CA VAL A 65 -10.86 11.97 -1.62
C VAL A 65 -10.77 13.35 -0.98
N HIS A 66 -9.61 14.02 -1.10
CA HIS A 66 -9.48 15.41 -0.69
C HIS A 66 -10.55 16.27 -1.40
N PRO A 67 -11.26 17.19 -0.72
CA PRO A 67 -12.45 17.84 -1.27
C PRO A 67 -12.20 18.74 -2.49
N GLU A 68 -10.96 19.20 -2.66
CA GLU A 68 -10.55 20.09 -3.75
C GLU A 68 -9.23 19.63 -4.38
N PRO A 69 -8.95 19.96 -5.65
CA PRO A 69 -7.63 19.70 -6.22
C PRO A 69 -6.55 20.44 -5.43
N ILE A 70 -5.47 19.75 -5.09
CA ILE A 70 -4.33 20.38 -4.43
C ILE A 70 -3.69 21.35 -5.42
N ARG A 71 -3.54 22.60 -5.01
CA ARG A 71 -2.85 23.60 -5.82
C ARG A 71 -1.37 23.27 -5.89
N VAL A 72 -0.77 23.38 -7.08
CA VAL A 72 0.66 23.15 -7.32
C VAL A 72 1.47 24.31 -6.74
N ASN A 73 1.56 24.38 -5.41
CA ASN A 73 2.17 25.46 -4.65
C ASN A 73 2.80 24.97 -3.35
N TYR A 74 4.03 25.42 -3.09
CA TYR A 74 4.82 24.89 -1.98
C TYR A 74 4.24 25.27 -0.62
N GLN A 75 3.76 26.51 -0.46
CA GLN A 75 3.20 26.98 0.81
C GLN A 75 1.85 26.32 1.12
N VAL A 76 1.01 26.12 0.10
CA VAL A 76 -0.25 25.37 0.24
C VAL A 76 0.03 23.96 0.72
N VAL A 77 0.94 23.23 0.06
CA VAL A 77 1.30 21.87 0.47
C VAL A 77 1.91 21.84 1.87
N ARG A 78 2.79 22.78 2.21
CA ARG A 78 3.42 22.89 3.53
C ARG A 78 2.39 23.05 4.66
N GLY A 79 1.37 23.88 4.44
CA GLY A 79 0.31 24.11 5.41
C GLY A 79 -0.73 22.97 5.48
N LEU A 80 -0.98 22.31 4.35
CA LEU A 80 -2.05 21.32 4.22
C LEU A 80 -1.63 19.93 4.75
N VAL A 81 -0.46 19.44 4.37
CA VAL A 81 -0.06 18.04 4.61
C VAL A 81 -0.11 17.62 6.09
N PRO A 82 0.31 18.44 7.07
CA PRO A 82 0.20 18.06 8.49
C PRO A 82 -1.22 17.67 8.91
N SER A 83 -2.26 18.27 8.30
CA SER A 83 -3.66 17.98 8.61
C SER A 83 -4.10 16.56 8.20
N PHE A 84 -3.41 15.92 7.24
CA PHE A 84 -3.71 14.55 6.83
C PHE A 84 -3.35 13.52 7.91
N TYR A 85 -2.47 13.91 8.84
CA TYR A 85 -1.93 13.03 9.87
C TYR A 85 -2.34 13.45 11.28
N ASP A 86 -3.37 14.30 11.41
CA ASP A 86 -3.93 14.66 12.70
C ASP A 86 -4.52 13.42 13.41
N ALA A 87 -4.25 13.30 14.71
CA ALA A 87 -4.62 12.17 15.55
C ALA A 87 -6.14 12.02 15.72
N THR A 88 -6.93 13.05 15.37
CA THR A 88 -8.39 13.02 15.51
C THR A 88 -9.07 12.11 14.47
N ARG A 89 -8.46 11.92 13.30
CA ARG A 89 -8.93 11.02 12.22
C ARG A 89 -7.74 10.52 11.38
N PRO A 90 -6.93 9.59 11.90
CA PRO A 90 -5.78 9.11 11.15
C PRO A 90 -6.24 8.28 9.95
N PHE A 91 -5.75 8.61 8.76
CA PHE A 91 -5.77 7.68 7.63
C PHE A 91 -4.72 6.58 7.84
N ASP A 92 -5.06 5.36 7.43
CA ASP A 92 -4.16 4.20 7.47
C ASP A 92 -3.15 4.24 6.32
N VAL A 93 -3.59 4.74 5.17
CA VAL A 93 -2.79 4.90 3.95
C VAL A 93 -3.13 6.25 3.29
N VAL A 94 -2.11 6.94 2.80
CA VAL A 94 -2.26 8.14 1.96
C VAL A 94 -1.69 7.88 0.57
N ILE A 95 -2.48 8.18 -0.47
CA ILE A 95 -2.06 8.08 -1.87
C ILE A 95 -2.16 9.46 -2.51
N HIS A 96 -1.02 9.99 -2.92
CA HIS A 96 -0.97 11.22 -3.71
C HIS A 96 -0.89 10.87 -5.19
N ILE A 97 -1.72 11.48 -6.03
CA ILE A 97 -1.69 11.28 -7.48
C ILE A 97 -1.12 12.54 -8.14
N GLY A 98 -0.20 12.37 -9.08
CA GLY A 98 0.33 13.47 -9.90
C GLY A 98 0.53 13.04 -11.35
N MET A 99 0.44 13.99 -12.27
CA MET A 99 0.71 13.72 -13.68
C MET A 99 2.22 13.78 -13.99
N ALA A 100 2.72 12.82 -14.76
CA ALA A 100 4.07 12.83 -15.31
C ALA A 100 4.03 12.74 -16.85
N GLY A 101 4.06 13.90 -17.51
CA GLY A 101 4.20 13.98 -18.97
C GLY A 101 5.68 13.97 -19.40
N PRO A 102 6.05 13.35 -20.54
CA PRO A 102 5.21 12.70 -21.56
C PRO A 102 5.14 11.15 -21.42
N ARG A 103 5.14 10.61 -20.20
CA ARG A 103 5.27 9.16 -19.97
C ARG A 103 3.91 8.45 -20.21
N PRO A 104 3.87 7.30 -20.93
CA PRO A 104 2.63 6.56 -21.21
C PRO A 104 2.32 5.44 -20.21
N PHE A 105 2.94 5.46 -19.02
CA PHE A 105 2.84 4.42 -18.01
C PHE A 105 2.48 5.02 -16.64
N TYR A 106 2.09 4.15 -15.71
CA TYR A 106 1.77 4.50 -14.33
C TYR A 106 2.92 4.02 -13.42
N SER A 107 3.33 4.83 -12.45
CA SER A 107 4.39 4.43 -11.53
C SER A 107 4.09 4.81 -10.10
N ILE A 108 4.41 3.90 -9.18
CA ILE A 108 4.45 4.18 -7.74
C ILE A 108 5.88 4.52 -7.31
N GLU A 109 6.04 5.58 -6.53
CA GLU A 109 7.36 6.10 -6.14
C GLU A 109 7.82 5.47 -4.82
N ARG A 110 9.02 4.87 -4.81
CA ARG A 110 9.59 4.21 -3.63
C ARG A 110 10.01 5.17 -2.52
N ARG A 111 10.54 6.33 -2.92
CA ARG A 111 11.13 7.33 -2.01
C ARG A 111 10.73 8.74 -2.39
N GLY A 112 10.64 9.61 -1.39
CA GLY A 112 10.60 11.06 -1.58
C GLY A 112 11.95 11.68 -1.25
N HIS A 113 12.25 12.84 -1.83
CA HIS A 113 13.51 13.56 -1.59
C HIS A 113 13.28 14.90 -0.88
N ARG A 114 14.13 15.24 0.06
CA ARG A 114 14.07 16.50 0.83
C ARG A 114 14.46 17.71 -0.01
N ASP A 115 15.33 17.50 -0.99
CA ASP A 115 16.09 18.56 -1.66
C ASP A 115 15.96 18.46 -3.19
N GLY A 116 16.55 19.42 -3.92
CA GLY A 116 16.61 19.39 -5.39
C GLY A 116 15.49 20.15 -6.12
N TYR A 117 14.55 20.74 -5.39
CA TYR A 117 13.45 21.55 -5.92
C TYR A 117 13.93 22.85 -6.58
N LYS A 118 14.09 22.83 -7.91
CA LYS A 118 14.66 23.94 -8.70
C LYS A 118 13.65 24.67 -9.57
N HIS A 119 12.37 24.33 -9.47
CA HIS A 119 11.31 24.92 -10.30
C HIS A 119 10.37 25.76 -9.43
N PRO A 120 10.00 26.97 -9.91
CA PRO A 120 8.98 27.75 -9.23
C PRO A 120 7.62 27.05 -9.33
N ASP A 121 6.79 27.29 -8.35
CA ASP A 121 5.41 26.84 -8.35
C ASP A 121 4.51 27.71 -9.25
N VAL A 122 3.19 27.47 -9.25
CA VAL A 122 2.28 28.20 -10.14
C VAL A 122 2.11 29.69 -9.82
N ASP A 123 2.61 30.17 -8.68
CA ASP A 123 2.69 31.60 -8.36
C ASP A 123 4.04 32.23 -8.72
N GLY A 124 4.99 31.44 -9.24
CA GLY A 124 6.35 31.90 -9.54
C GLY A 124 7.30 31.81 -8.34
N GLU A 125 6.86 31.20 -7.23
CA GLU A 125 7.63 31.14 -5.98
C GLU A 125 8.45 29.83 -5.88
N PHE A 126 9.65 29.93 -5.31
CA PHE A 126 10.51 28.78 -5.04
C PHE A 126 10.31 28.27 -3.61
N VAL A 127 10.59 27.00 -3.37
CA VAL A 127 10.60 26.44 -2.03
C VAL A 127 11.90 26.79 -1.31
N ASP A 128 11.79 27.13 -0.01
CA ASP A 128 12.83 27.33 0.99
C ASP A 128 14.18 27.84 0.44
N SER A 129 14.46 29.13 0.67
CA SER A 129 15.79 29.69 0.39
C SER A 129 16.90 29.06 1.24
N GLU A 130 18.16 29.28 0.85
CA GLU A 130 19.32 28.88 1.68
C GLU A 130 19.26 29.46 3.10
N GLU A 131 18.72 30.67 3.23
CA GLU A 131 18.50 31.34 4.52
C GLU A 131 17.39 30.65 5.32
N ASP A 132 16.28 30.24 4.67
CA ASP A 132 15.21 29.49 5.33
C ASP A 132 15.71 28.16 5.90
N ARG A 133 16.52 27.44 5.13
CA ARG A 133 17.10 26.14 5.54
C ARG A 133 18.04 26.26 6.74
N GLN A 134 18.64 27.44 6.95
CA GLN A 134 19.50 27.71 8.09
C GLN A 134 18.73 28.02 9.38
N LYS A 135 17.45 28.37 9.32
CA LYS A 135 16.63 28.71 10.50
C LYS A 135 16.37 27.49 11.39
N ASP A 136 16.47 27.66 12.70
CA ASP A 136 16.29 26.58 13.67
C ASP A 136 14.92 25.91 13.58
N ASP A 137 13.89 26.64 13.15
CA ASP A 137 12.51 26.19 12.98
C ASP A 137 12.20 25.61 11.59
N TRP A 138 13.21 25.43 10.72
CA TRP A 138 13.00 24.81 9.40
C TRP A 138 12.34 23.42 9.54
N PRO A 139 11.18 23.16 8.89
CA PRO A 139 10.36 21.98 9.18
C PRO A 139 11.03 20.63 8.98
N TRP A 140 12.10 20.58 8.19
CA TRP A 140 12.83 19.36 7.82
C TRP A 140 14.23 19.27 8.42
N ARG A 141 14.54 20.13 9.40
CA ARG A 141 15.81 20.08 10.13
C ARG A 141 16.01 18.71 10.76
N GLY A 142 17.16 18.09 10.46
CA GLY A 142 17.53 16.77 10.99
C GLY A 142 16.77 15.59 10.38
N LEU A 143 15.93 15.80 9.36
CA LEU A 143 15.29 14.72 8.63
C LEU A 143 16.21 14.17 7.52
N PRO A 144 16.08 12.88 7.16
CA PRO A 144 16.85 12.26 6.09
C PRO A 144 16.73 12.98 4.74
N GLU A 145 17.71 12.85 3.86
CA GLU A 145 17.62 13.43 2.50
C GLU A 145 16.63 12.66 1.63
N GLU A 146 16.48 11.37 1.88
CA GLU A 146 15.55 10.47 1.23
C GLU A 146 14.78 9.71 2.30
N ILE A 147 13.46 9.59 2.12
CA ILE A 147 12.63 8.74 2.97
C ILE A 147 11.88 7.76 2.06
N GLU A 148 12.04 6.47 2.33
CA GLU A 148 11.29 5.41 1.67
C GLU A 148 9.93 5.19 2.36
N THR A 149 8.94 4.81 1.56
CA THR A 149 7.67 4.28 2.10
C THR A 149 7.92 2.95 2.80
N GLU A 150 7.12 2.68 3.83
CA GLU A 150 7.13 1.37 4.51
C GLU A 150 6.17 0.36 3.89
N LEU A 151 5.45 0.73 2.83
CA LEU A 151 4.68 -0.22 2.03
C LEU A 151 5.64 -1.13 1.27
N ASP A 152 5.39 -2.45 1.29
CA ASP A 152 6.14 -3.43 0.49
C ASP A 152 5.81 -3.25 -0.99
N LEU A 153 6.52 -2.34 -1.67
CA LEU A 153 6.21 -1.95 -3.04
C LEU A 153 6.44 -3.08 -4.05
N ASP A 154 7.36 -4.00 -3.78
CA ASP A 154 7.60 -5.14 -4.67
C ASP A 154 6.39 -6.10 -4.62
N GLN A 155 5.85 -6.37 -3.42
CA GLN A 155 4.61 -7.12 -3.27
C GLN A 155 3.40 -6.37 -3.84
N VAL A 156 3.29 -5.06 -3.56
CA VAL A 156 2.21 -4.21 -4.10
C VAL A 156 2.24 -4.20 -5.62
N LEU A 157 3.41 -4.09 -6.25
CA LEU A 157 3.53 -4.11 -7.71
C LEU A 157 3.09 -5.45 -8.28
N SER A 158 3.52 -6.57 -7.68
CA SER A 158 3.11 -7.91 -8.13
C SER A 158 1.60 -8.09 -8.05
N LEU A 159 0.96 -7.63 -6.96
CA LEU A 159 -0.49 -7.67 -6.80
C LEU A 159 -1.19 -6.72 -7.77
N TRP A 160 -0.64 -5.52 -7.97
CA TRP A 160 -1.22 -4.51 -8.85
C TRP A 160 -1.23 -4.95 -10.30
N GLN A 161 -0.17 -5.61 -10.75
CA GLN A 161 -0.11 -6.29 -12.04
C GLN A 161 -1.13 -7.43 -12.12
N GLY A 162 -1.26 -8.25 -11.06
CA GLY A 162 -2.23 -9.35 -11.01
C GLY A 162 -3.70 -8.92 -11.04
N HIS A 163 -4.02 -7.74 -10.51
CA HIS A 163 -5.36 -7.15 -10.54
C HIS A 163 -5.66 -6.36 -11.82
N SER A 164 -4.64 -6.10 -12.65
CA SER A 164 -4.74 -5.24 -13.84
C SER A 164 -4.62 -6.05 -15.12
N SER A 165 -4.79 -5.40 -16.28
CA SER A 165 -4.59 -6.06 -17.57
C SER A 165 -3.10 -6.25 -17.87
N GLU A 166 -2.74 -7.26 -18.65
CA GLU A 166 -1.36 -7.44 -19.14
C GLU A 166 -0.87 -6.27 -20.01
N TYR A 167 -1.80 -5.46 -20.52
CA TYR A 167 -1.51 -4.27 -21.32
C TYR A 167 -1.33 -2.99 -20.49
N ASP A 168 -1.63 -3.04 -19.18
CA ASP A 168 -1.46 -1.90 -18.28
C ASP A 168 0.00 -1.84 -17.81
N ASP A 169 0.71 -0.79 -18.22
CA ASP A 169 2.10 -0.58 -17.87
C ASP A 169 2.22 0.11 -16.50
N VAL A 170 2.39 -0.70 -15.46
CA VAL A 170 2.55 -0.27 -14.06
C VAL A 170 3.94 -0.62 -13.53
N ARG A 171 4.58 0.31 -12.82
CA ARG A 171 6.01 0.20 -12.41
C ARG A 171 6.27 0.76 -11.03
N ILE A 172 7.44 0.41 -10.48
CA ILE A 172 8.07 1.17 -9.39
C ILE A 172 9.04 2.17 -10.00
N SER A 173 9.06 3.38 -9.45
CA SER A 173 10.02 4.43 -9.75
C SER A 173 10.76 4.82 -8.47
N GLU A 174 12.03 5.21 -8.62
CA GLU A 174 12.91 5.60 -7.52
C GLU A 174 12.97 7.12 -7.34
N ASP A 175 12.32 7.89 -8.22
CA ASP A 175 12.39 9.36 -8.21
C ASP A 175 11.10 10.00 -8.73
N ALA A 176 10.45 10.75 -7.84
CA ALA A 176 9.20 11.48 -8.08
C ALA A 176 9.39 12.83 -8.80
N GLY A 177 10.61 13.19 -9.21
CA GLY A 177 10.87 14.29 -10.15
C GLY A 177 11.07 15.68 -9.54
N HIS A 178 11.51 15.78 -8.29
CA HIS A 178 11.96 17.00 -7.58
C HIS A 178 11.16 18.29 -7.90
N TYR A 179 9.84 18.17 -7.94
CA TYR A 179 8.89 19.29 -8.05
C TYR A 179 7.76 19.07 -7.04
N LEU A 180 6.55 19.59 -7.27
CA LEU A 180 5.46 19.48 -6.31
C LEU A 180 5.00 18.04 -6.03
N CYS A 181 5.18 17.11 -6.98
CA CYS A 181 4.91 15.69 -6.78
C CYS A 181 5.80 15.09 -5.68
N ASP A 182 7.11 15.23 -5.83
CA ASP A 182 8.09 14.79 -4.83
C ASP A 182 7.96 15.59 -3.52
N PHE A 183 7.64 16.89 -3.61
CA PHE A 183 7.47 17.76 -2.46
C PHE A 183 6.31 17.35 -1.55
N ILE A 184 5.12 17.09 -2.10
CA ILE A 184 4.00 16.60 -1.28
C ILE A 184 4.30 15.19 -0.74
N TYR A 185 4.97 14.35 -1.54
CA TYR A 185 5.30 13.00 -1.11
C TYR A 185 6.27 13.00 0.07
N TYR A 186 7.40 13.71 -0.06
CA TYR A 186 8.37 13.87 1.01
C TYR A 186 7.75 14.61 2.20
N SER A 187 6.90 15.62 2.00
CA SER A 187 6.17 16.27 3.10
C SER A 187 5.37 15.25 3.92
N SER A 188 4.64 14.36 3.26
CA SER A 188 3.85 13.29 3.90
C SER A 188 4.71 12.28 4.63
N LEU A 189 5.77 11.78 3.98
CA LEU A 189 6.74 10.86 4.59
C LEU A 189 7.44 11.49 5.80
N SER A 190 7.78 12.78 5.71
CA SER A 190 8.43 13.54 6.77
C SER A 190 7.52 13.72 8.00
N GLU A 191 6.21 13.87 7.79
CA GLU A 191 5.24 13.98 8.88
C GLU A 191 5.13 12.65 9.64
N LEU A 192 4.96 11.55 8.91
CA LEU A 192 4.96 10.20 9.50
C LEU A 192 6.28 9.88 10.23
N TRP A 193 7.41 10.28 9.65
CA TRP A 193 8.73 10.16 10.27
C TRP A 193 8.81 10.89 11.61
N LYS A 194 8.44 12.18 11.63
CA LYS A 194 8.43 13.01 12.85
C LYS A 194 7.52 12.43 13.93
N GLN A 195 6.35 11.92 13.54
CA GLN A 195 5.38 11.28 14.44
C GLN A 195 5.77 9.85 14.85
N LYS A 196 6.86 9.28 14.30
CA LYS A 196 7.27 7.88 14.49
C LYS A 196 6.15 6.88 14.15
N ARG A 197 5.37 7.20 13.11
CA ARG A 197 4.32 6.34 12.57
C ARG A 197 4.86 5.56 11.37
N PRO A 198 4.29 4.38 11.07
CA PRO A 198 4.59 3.68 9.83
C PRO A 198 4.40 4.61 8.64
N ARG A 199 5.41 4.68 7.76
CA ARG A 199 5.43 5.56 6.57
C ARG A 199 4.54 5.01 5.44
N LYS A 200 3.27 4.73 5.74
CA LYS A 200 2.27 4.17 4.81
C LYS A 200 1.67 5.25 3.91
N THR A 201 2.52 5.83 3.08
CA THR A 201 2.13 6.79 2.05
C THR A 201 2.85 6.44 0.77
N VAL A 202 2.21 6.66 -0.38
CA VAL A 202 2.83 6.43 -1.70
C VAL A 202 2.40 7.50 -2.68
N PHE A 203 3.26 7.80 -3.65
CA PHE A 203 2.92 8.68 -4.76
C PHE A 203 2.68 7.86 -6.02
N LEU A 204 1.57 8.11 -6.71
CA LEU A 204 1.22 7.51 -7.99
C LEU A 204 1.37 8.57 -9.11
N HIS A 205 2.35 8.37 -9.97
CA HIS A 205 2.42 9.11 -11.23
C HIS A 205 1.52 8.47 -12.29
N VAL A 206 0.75 9.32 -12.97
CA VAL A 206 -0.15 8.95 -14.07
C VAL A 206 0.25 9.66 -15.36
N PRO A 207 -0.09 9.11 -16.55
CA PRO A 207 0.10 9.80 -17.82
C PRO A 207 -0.61 11.16 -17.87
N ALA A 208 -0.10 12.07 -18.71
CA ALA A 208 -0.69 13.41 -18.88
C ALA A 208 -1.96 13.42 -19.77
N ASP A 209 -2.35 12.30 -20.35
CA ASP A 209 -3.58 12.20 -21.15
C ASP A 209 -4.81 12.28 -20.25
N ALA A 210 -5.62 13.33 -20.46
CA ALA A 210 -6.87 13.58 -19.75
C ALA A 210 -8.12 13.20 -20.56
N SER A 211 -7.98 12.38 -21.62
CA SER A 211 -9.11 11.84 -22.35
C SER A 211 -10.01 11.00 -21.42
N PRO A 212 -11.34 10.95 -21.65
CA PRO A 212 -12.26 10.19 -20.79
C PRO A 212 -11.84 8.72 -20.60
N SER A 213 -11.34 8.06 -21.65
CA SER A 213 -10.82 6.69 -21.59
C SER A 213 -9.57 6.56 -20.71
N SER A 214 -8.68 7.56 -20.74
CA SER A 214 -7.46 7.56 -19.92
C SER A 214 -7.76 7.86 -18.46
N ILE A 215 -8.75 8.71 -18.17
CA ILE A 215 -9.26 8.92 -16.81
C ILE A 215 -9.93 7.65 -16.28
N GLU A 216 -10.78 6.99 -17.08
CA GLU A 216 -11.42 5.73 -16.70
C GLU A 216 -10.38 4.64 -16.39
N ARG A 217 -9.39 4.47 -17.27
CA ARG A 217 -8.26 3.55 -17.02
C ARG A 217 -7.49 3.92 -15.76
N GLY A 218 -7.17 5.21 -15.56
CA GLY A 218 -6.47 5.68 -14.38
C GLY A 218 -7.24 5.44 -13.08
N ARG A 219 -8.57 5.60 -13.11
CA ARG A 219 -9.48 5.28 -12.00
C ARG A 219 -9.45 3.79 -11.66
N ASP A 220 -9.57 2.93 -12.66
CA ASP A 220 -9.54 1.47 -12.45
C ASP A 220 -8.17 1.00 -11.94
N LEU A 221 -7.08 1.51 -12.49
CA LEU A 221 -5.72 1.22 -12.01
C LEU A 221 -5.48 1.74 -10.59
N THR A 222 -6.04 2.90 -10.23
CA THR A 222 -5.95 3.44 -8.87
C THR A 222 -6.73 2.57 -7.88
N LEU A 223 -7.92 2.07 -8.25
CA LEU A 223 -8.68 1.12 -7.43
C LEU A 223 -7.92 -0.20 -7.25
N ASN A 224 -7.29 -0.70 -8.31
CA ASN A 224 -6.44 -1.89 -8.24
C ASN A 224 -5.19 -1.65 -7.37
N LEU A 225 -4.59 -0.46 -7.41
CA LEU A 225 -3.49 -0.09 -6.53
C LEU A 225 -3.93 -0.07 -5.06
N ILE A 226 -5.05 0.58 -4.74
CA ILE A 226 -5.62 0.60 -3.37
C ILE A 226 -5.85 -0.82 -2.89
N ARG A 227 -6.44 -1.68 -3.73
CA ARG A 227 -6.65 -3.10 -3.42
C ARG A 227 -5.34 -3.81 -3.11
N SER A 228 -4.31 -3.60 -3.93
CA SER A 228 -3.00 -4.22 -3.81
C SER A 228 -2.25 -3.80 -2.55
N ILE A 229 -2.34 -2.51 -2.19
CA ILE A 229 -1.78 -1.99 -0.95
C ILE A 229 -2.46 -2.64 0.25
N VAL A 230 -3.80 -2.65 0.28
CA VAL A 230 -4.53 -3.25 1.40
C VAL A 230 -4.28 -4.75 1.50
N GLU A 231 -4.26 -5.46 0.39
CA GLU A 231 -3.96 -6.89 0.36
C GLU A 231 -2.55 -7.17 0.87
N SER A 232 -1.54 -6.40 0.43
CA SER A 232 -0.16 -6.50 0.93
C SER A 232 -0.08 -6.28 2.45
N GLU A 233 -0.79 -5.28 2.95
CA GLU A 233 -0.86 -4.97 4.39
C GLU A 233 -1.52 -6.09 5.20
N ILE A 234 -2.58 -6.71 4.67
CA ILE A 234 -3.24 -7.86 5.31
C ILE A 234 -2.33 -9.10 5.26
N ILE A 235 -1.62 -9.33 4.14
CA ILE A 235 -0.62 -10.39 4.06
C ILE A 235 0.47 -10.17 5.12
N ALA A 236 0.99 -8.96 5.25
CA ALA A 236 2.00 -8.63 6.26
C ALA A 236 1.50 -8.81 7.69
N LYS A 237 0.26 -8.41 7.99
CA LYS A 237 -0.39 -8.63 9.30
C LYS A 237 -0.63 -10.12 9.60
N ASN A 238 -0.96 -10.91 8.58
CA ASN A 238 -1.26 -12.35 8.70
C ASN A 238 -0.03 -13.24 8.54
N LYS A 239 1.09 -12.70 8.06
CA LYS A 239 2.37 -13.36 8.12
C LYS A 239 2.61 -13.63 9.61
N PRO A 240 2.85 -14.88 10.03
CA PRO A 240 3.32 -15.11 11.37
C PRO A 240 4.48 -14.14 11.57
N LEU A 241 4.43 -13.33 12.63
CA LEU A 241 5.63 -12.68 13.11
C LEU A 241 6.73 -13.74 12.97
N GLU A 242 7.89 -13.40 12.43
CA GLU A 242 9.12 -14.14 12.69
C GLU A 242 9.37 -14.03 14.20
N SER A 243 8.49 -14.65 14.95
CA SER A 243 8.55 -14.89 16.36
C SER A 243 9.63 -15.93 16.47
N LYS A 244 10.52 -15.67 17.41
CA LYS A 244 11.51 -16.61 17.90
C LYS A 244 10.82 -17.80 18.61
N VAL A 245 9.77 -18.33 18.03
CA VAL A 245 9.17 -19.60 18.33
C VAL A 245 9.75 -20.52 17.26
N GLY A 246 10.81 -21.26 17.62
CA GLY A 246 11.42 -22.19 16.68
C GLY A 246 10.36 -23.18 16.17
N ASP A 247 10.54 -23.65 14.93
CA ASP A 247 9.70 -24.69 14.29
C ASP A 247 9.48 -25.96 15.15
N GLU A 248 10.15 -26.08 16.31
CA GLU A 248 9.95 -27.13 17.30
C GLU A 248 8.62 -27.01 18.08
N GLU A 249 8.08 -25.82 18.36
CA GLU A 249 6.83 -25.67 19.15
C GLU A 249 5.55 -25.96 18.35
N LEU A 250 5.63 -25.98 17.02
CA LEU A 250 4.49 -26.29 16.14
C LEU A 250 4.45 -27.77 15.69
N LYS A 251 5.50 -28.54 16.01
CA LYS A 251 5.51 -30.00 15.91
C LYS A 251 4.67 -30.56 17.05
N ALA A 252 3.75 -31.45 16.73
CA ALA A 252 2.88 -32.11 17.70
C ALA A 252 2.90 -33.62 17.50
N THR A 253 2.61 -34.37 18.56
CA THR A 253 2.54 -35.83 18.48
C THR A 253 1.11 -36.27 18.21
N CYS A 254 0.90 -37.09 17.18
CA CYS A 254 -0.42 -37.66 16.93
C CYS A 254 -0.81 -38.61 18.07
N GLY A 255 -1.88 -38.30 18.82
CA GLY A 255 -2.36 -39.16 19.92
C GLY A 255 -2.84 -40.55 19.50
N THR A 256 -2.98 -40.81 18.19
CA THR A 256 -3.37 -42.11 17.64
C THR A 256 -2.18 -42.98 17.26
N CYS A 257 -1.20 -42.43 16.55
CA CYS A 257 -0.07 -43.21 16.00
C CYS A 257 1.30 -42.85 16.59
N ASN A 258 1.36 -41.87 17.49
CA ASN A 258 2.57 -41.35 18.14
C ASN A 258 3.68 -40.87 17.18
N LYS A 259 3.33 -40.61 15.92
CA LYS A 259 4.22 -39.97 14.94
C LYS A 259 4.00 -38.46 14.90
N THR A 260 4.95 -37.76 14.28
CA THR A 260 4.92 -36.30 14.15
C THR A 260 3.75 -35.87 13.28
N SER A 261 2.95 -34.97 13.83
CA SER A 261 1.97 -34.18 13.12
C SER A 261 2.18 -32.70 13.44
N TRP A 262 1.20 -31.87 13.09
CA TRP A 262 1.24 -30.43 13.31
C TRP A 262 0.07 -30.00 14.21
N TRP A 263 0.22 -28.84 14.84
CA TRP A 263 -0.84 -28.20 15.63
C TRP A 263 -0.96 -26.73 15.26
N GLY A 264 -2.19 -26.18 15.21
CA GLY A 264 -2.47 -24.76 15.01
C GLY A 264 -3.36 -24.45 13.79
N CYS A 265 -3.21 -23.27 13.20
CA CYS A 265 -4.16 -22.75 12.19
C CYS A 265 -4.06 -23.36 10.77
N GLY A 266 -3.06 -24.20 10.51
CA GLY A 266 -2.88 -24.91 9.23
C GLY A 266 -2.05 -24.17 8.17
N SER A 267 -1.83 -22.87 8.34
CA SER A 267 -1.03 -22.07 7.40
C SER A 267 0.45 -22.46 7.37
N HIS A 268 0.96 -23.08 8.44
CA HIS A 268 2.36 -23.46 8.62
C HIS A 268 2.65 -24.94 8.35
N ILE A 269 1.66 -25.70 7.85
CA ILE A 269 1.79 -27.15 7.63
C ILE A 269 3.01 -27.49 6.77
N PRO A 270 3.25 -26.85 5.60
CA PRO A 270 4.43 -27.16 4.78
C PRO A 270 5.73 -26.90 5.54
N SER A 271 5.86 -25.74 6.20
CA SER A 271 7.06 -25.37 6.96
C SER A 271 7.42 -26.39 8.05
N VAL A 272 6.42 -26.90 8.77
CA VAL A 272 6.63 -27.89 9.83
C VAL A 272 6.85 -29.29 9.27
N MET A 273 5.96 -29.74 8.37
CA MET A 273 5.93 -31.13 7.94
C MET A 273 6.99 -31.44 6.89
N ASP A 274 7.34 -30.50 6.01
CA ASP A 274 8.30 -30.75 4.93
C ASP A 274 9.71 -31.04 5.44
N THR A 275 10.04 -30.55 6.63
CA THR A 275 11.32 -30.83 7.30
C THR A 275 11.36 -32.21 7.98
N ILE A 276 10.23 -32.88 8.14
CA ILE A 276 10.14 -34.20 8.79
C ILE A 276 10.29 -35.31 7.74
N PRO A 277 11.14 -36.32 7.95
CA PRO A 277 11.20 -37.50 7.06
C PRO A 277 9.85 -38.22 6.98
N ASP A 278 9.46 -38.70 5.80
CA ASP A 278 8.15 -39.36 5.59
C ASP A 278 7.88 -40.53 6.55
N ALA A 279 8.94 -41.25 6.97
CA ALA A 279 8.83 -42.35 7.93
C ALA A 279 8.31 -41.90 9.30
N ASP A 280 8.57 -40.65 9.68
CA ASP A 280 8.27 -40.08 11.00
C ASP A 280 7.00 -39.20 10.99
N ARG A 281 6.36 -39.05 9.82
CA ARG A 281 5.09 -38.34 9.66
C ARG A 281 3.91 -39.23 10.04
N CYS A 282 2.92 -38.63 10.69
CA CYS A 282 1.61 -39.23 10.91
C CYS A 282 0.98 -39.66 9.58
N ALA A 283 0.33 -40.83 9.54
CA ALA A 283 -0.35 -41.35 8.35
C ALA A 283 -1.85 -41.56 8.58
N CYS A 284 -2.41 -40.97 9.65
CA CYS A 284 -3.83 -41.06 9.96
C CYS A 284 -4.68 -40.30 8.92
N GLU A 285 -5.95 -40.68 8.83
CA GLU A 285 -6.97 -40.02 8.00
C GLU A 285 -7.97 -39.26 8.90
N PRO A 286 -8.63 -38.20 8.41
CA PRO A 286 -8.50 -37.62 7.07
C PRO A 286 -7.26 -36.73 6.93
N LYS A 287 -6.58 -36.82 5.80
CA LYS A 287 -5.52 -35.87 5.43
C LYS A 287 -6.07 -34.50 5.06
N VAL A 288 -5.23 -33.49 5.17
CA VAL A 288 -5.52 -32.11 4.75
C VAL A 288 -4.71 -31.76 3.51
N GLU A 289 -5.30 -31.03 2.56
CA GLU A 289 -4.59 -30.57 1.37
C GLU A 289 -4.20 -29.09 1.52
N VAL A 290 -2.91 -28.80 1.35
CA VAL A 290 -2.37 -27.44 1.35
C VAL A 290 -1.47 -27.28 0.13
N GLY A 291 -1.78 -26.32 -0.75
CA GLY A 291 -0.97 -26.08 -1.96
C GLY A 291 -0.88 -27.28 -2.91
N GLY A 292 -1.88 -28.18 -2.91
CA GLY A 292 -1.88 -29.39 -3.73
C GLY A 292 -1.06 -30.56 -3.17
N VAL A 293 -0.52 -30.42 -1.95
CA VAL A 293 0.19 -31.48 -1.23
C VAL A 293 -0.67 -31.98 -0.07
N SER A 294 -0.72 -33.29 0.12
CA SER A 294 -1.53 -33.96 1.14
C SER A 294 -0.71 -34.18 2.41
N TYR A 295 -1.18 -33.62 3.53
CA TYR A 295 -0.53 -33.66 4.84
C TYR A 295 -1.37 -34.41 5.88
N PRO A 296 -0.76 -34.87 6.98
CA PRO A 296 -1.47 -35.58 8.03
C PRO A 296 -2.51 -34.69 8.75
N PRO A 297 -3.50 -35.26 9.48
CA PRO A 297 -4.45 -34.48 10.27
C PRO A 297 -3.76 -33.74 11.42
N MET A 298 -4.35 -32.62 11.82
CA MET A 298 -3.91 -31.88 13.01
C MET A 298 -3.91 -32.78 14.26
N ALA A 299 -2.90 -32.64 15.11
CA ALA A 299 -2.90 -33.27 16.43
C ALA A 299 -4.04 -32.73 17.33
N ALA A 300 -4.27 -33.33 18.49
CA ALA A 300 -5.32 -32.88 19.43
C ALA A 300 -4.82 -31.80 20.41
N SER A 301 -3.51 -31.67 20.56
CA SER A 301 -2.83 -30.70 21.42
C SER A 301 -1.42 -30.42 20.89
N PRO A 302 -0.77 -29.30 21.25
CA PRO A 302 0.65 -29.11 21.01
C PRO A 302 1.48 -30.11 21.84
N ASN A 303 2.77 -30.25 21.49
CA ASN A 303 3.74 -31.00 22.31
C ASN A 303 4.10 -30.26 23.59
#